data_AF-A0A645B892-F1
#
_entry.id   AF-A0A645B892-F1
#
_cell.length_a   1.000
_cell.length_b   1.000
_cell.length_c   1.000
_cell.angle_alpha   90.00
_cell.angle_beta   90.00
_cell.angle_gamma   90.00
#
_symmetry.space_group_name_H-M   'P 1'
#
loop_
_entity.id
_entity.type
_entity.pdbx_description
1 polymer ?
#
loop_
_entity_poly.entity_id
_entity_poly.type
_entity_poly.pdbx_seq_one_letter_code
_entity_poly.pdbx_strand_id
1 'polypeptide(L)'
;MSFISKIISNIITISYGIICMPILVFIAIFWPIFMLSDCFKIINTGYTVTGDYLAVIWAMLLIMYISLRLRPCRRLYFIFPSLYETLKFLIIANMFIGIGVEILNWSYIELTTTRKVIGIFSFILMLVLWRVFVSIYYRKKPISKIMLEDEEKMQNYNKELS
;
A
#
# COMPACT_ATOMS: atom_id res chain seq x y z
N MET A 1 -15.78 -13.42 -27.50
CA MET A 1 -14.83 -14.12 -26.60
C MET A 1 -15.07 -15.61 -26.68
N SER A 2 -14.05 -16.40 -27.06
CA SER A 2 -14.14 -17.86 -27.09
C SER A 2 -14.36 -18.43 -25.69
N PHE A 3 -15.02 -19.58 -25.57
CA PHE A 3 -15.32 -20.24 -24.30
C PHE A 3 -14.07 -20.41 -23.39
N ILE A 4 -12.93 -20.74 -24.01
CA ILE A 4 -11.63 -20.89 -23.35
C ILE A 4 -11.15 -19.58 -22.70
N SER A 5 -11.30 -18.44 -23.40
CA SER A 5 -10.90 -17.13 -22.86
C SER A 5 -11.71 -16.73 -21.62
N LYS A 6 -12.98 -17.13 -21.54
CA LYS A 6 -13.84 -16.89 -20.36
C LYS A 6 -13.41 -17.72 -19.16
N ILE A 7 -13.06 -18.99 -19.37
CA ILE A 7 -12.59 -19.89 -18.31
C ILE A 7 -11.28 -19.36 -17.71
N ILE A 8 -10.30 -19.03 -18.56
CA ILE A 8 -9.00 -18.50 -18.12
C ILE A 8 -9.20 -17.19 -17.34
N SER A 9 -10.03 -16.27 -17.84
CA SER A 9 -10.36 -15.03 -17.14
C SER A 9 -10.96 -15.27 -15.75
N ASN A 10 -11.85 -16.25 -15.62
CA ASN A 10 -12.48 -16.55 -14.34
C ASN A 10 -11.50 -17.19 -13.36
N ILE A 11 -10.65 -18.11 -13.82
CA ILE A 11 -9.59 -18.71 -12.98
C ILE A 11 -8.66 -17.62 -12.44
N ILE A 12 -8.21 -16.69 -13.29
CA ILE A 12 -7.36 -15.56 -12.87
C ILE A 12 -8.07 -14.69 -11.83
N THR A 13 -9.36 -14.41 -12.02
CA THR A 13 -10.13 -13.58 -11.08
C THR A 13 -10.25 -14.26 -9.72
N ILE A 14 -10.54 -15.56 -9.71
CA ILE A 14 -10.71 -16.35 -8.49
C ILE A 14 -9.38 -16.50 -7.76
N SER A 15 -8.29 -16.86 -8.46
CA SER A 15 -6.98 -17.01 -7.83
C SER A 15 -6.48 -15.70 -7.24
N TYR A 16 -6.63 -14.58 -7.96
CA TYR A 16 -6.27 -13.26 -7.46
C TYR A 16 -7.16 -12.84 -6.28
N GLY A 17 -8.47 -13.07 -6.38
CA GLY A 17 -9.44 -12.69 -5.35
C GLY A 17 -9.33 -13.48 -4.05
N ILE A 18 -8.96 -14.77 -4.11
CA ILE A 18 -8.85 -15.64 -2.93
C ILE A 18 -7.46 -15.58 -2.32
N ILE A 19 -6.40 -15.50 -3.14
CA ILE A 19 -5.02 -15.58 -2.65
C ILE A 19 -4.43 -14.19 -2.51
N CYS A 20 -4.28 -13.46 -3.63
CA CYS A 20 -3.53 -12.21 -3.64
C CYS A 20 -4.22 -11.09 -2.87
N MET A 21 -5.54 -10.95 -3.00
CA MET A 21 -6.25 -9.83 -2.38
C MET A 21 -6.29 -9.90 -0.85
N PRO A 22 -6.67 -11.02 -0.22
CA PRO A 22 -6.67 -11.14 1.23
C PRO A 22 -5.28 -10.94 1.81
N ILE A 23 -4.24 -11.46 1.15
CA ILE A 23 -2.84 -11.24 1.54
C ILE A 23 -2.50 -9.75 1.44
N LEU A 24 -2.83 -9.07 0.34
CA LEU A 24 -2.56 -7.65 0.16
C LEU A 24 -3.26 -6.80 1.23
N VAL A 25 -4.54 -7.08 1.51
CA VAL A 25 -5.31 -6.38 2.56
C VAL A 25 -4.70 -6.63 3.93
N PHE A 26 -4.36 -7.88 4.25
CA PHE A 26 -3.76 -8.24 5.52
C PHE A 26 -2.42 -7.51 5.73
N ILE A 27 -1.51 -7.57 4.76
CA ILE A 27 -0.23 -6.87 4.83
C ILE A 27 -0.49 -5.36 4.94
N ALA A 28 -1.35 -4.78 4.11
CA ALA A 28 -1.60 -3.34 4.13
C ALA A 28 -2.07 -2.82 5.51
N ILE A 29 -2.84 -3.62 6.26
CA ILE A 29 -3.35 -3.28 7.59
C ILE A 29 -2.33 -3.52 8.71
N PHE A 30 -1.67 -4.68 8.71
CA PHE A 30 -0.83 -5.10 9.84
C PHE A 30 0.62 -4.64 9.71
N TRP A 31 1.13 -4.47 8.49
CA TRP A 31 2.50 -4.01 8.25
C TRP A 31 2.89 -2.68 8.91
N PRO A 32 2.04 -1.62 8.92
CA PRO A 32 2.42 -0.37 9.58
C PRO A 32 2.52 -0.57 11.10
N ILE A 33 1.74 -1.47 11.68
CA ILE A 33 1.80 -1.81 13.11
C ILE A 33 3.14 -2.49 13.42
N PHE A 34 3.58 -3.44 12.58
CA PHE A 34 4.87 -4.09 12.74
C PHE A 34 6.05 -3.12 12.58
N MET A 35 6.01 -2.25 11.57
CA MET A 35 7.03 -1.22 11.37
C MET A 35 7.14 -0.26 12.57
N LEU A 36 6.01 0.17 13.14
CA LEU A 36 6.00 1.01 14.33
C LEU A 36 6.59 0.26 15.54
N SER A 37 6.24 -1.01 15.72
CA SER A 37 6.82 -1.86 16.77
C SER A 37 8.33 -1.97 16.63
N ASP A 38 8.84 -2.19 15.42
CA ASP A 38 10.27 -2.28 15.16
C ASP A 38 10.99 -0.95 15.36
N CYS A 39 10.37 0.18 15.01
CA CYS A 39 10.89 1.51 15.35
C CYS A 39 11.14 1.66 16.85
N PHE A 40 10.16 1.28 17.69
CA PHE A 40 10.33 1.31 19.14
C PHE A 40 11.42 0.36 19.62
N LYS A 41 11.55 -0.82 19.02
CA LYS A 41 12.65 -1.75 19.34
C LYS A 41 14.01 -1.15 18.99
N ILE A 42 14.17 -0.56 17.81
CA ILE A 42 15.42 0.06 17.37
C ILE A 42 15.82 1.18 18.33
N ILE A 43 14.88 2.05 18.70
CA ILE A 43 15.13 3.16 19.62
C ILE A 43 15.51 2.66 21.02
N ASN A 44 14.78 1.69 21.56
CA ASN A 44 14.96 1.23 22.93
C ASN A 44 16.18 0.32 23.10
N THR A 45 16.41 -0.58 22.15
CA THR A 45 17.47 -1.58 22.26
C THR A 45 18.78 -1.12 21.62
N GLY A 46 18.71 -0.16 20.69
CA GLY A 46 19.85 0.30 19.91
C GLY A 46 20.31 -0.68 18.83
N TYR A 47 19.61 -1.80 18.63
CA TYR A 47 19.93 -2.79 17.61
C TYR A 47 19.09 -2.57 16.34
N THR A 48 19.71 -2.87 15.20
CA THR A 48 19.05 -2.88 13.90
C THR A 48 18.16 -4.11 13.74
N VAL A 49 17.09 -3.97 12.97
CA VAL A 49 16.15 -5.07 12.63
C VAL A 49 16.31 -5.40 11.14
N THR A 50 15.80 -6.56 10.70
CA THR A 50 15.81 -6.96 9.28
C THR A 50 15.07 -5.93 8.40
N GLY A 51 15.77 -5.36 7.41
CA GLY A 51 15.33 -4.23 6.55
C GLY A 51 14.47 -4.61 5.34
N ASP A 52 13.60 -5.62 5.45
CA ASP A 52 12.79 -6.06 4.31
C ASP A 52 11.57 -5.15 4.03
N TYR A 53 11.48 -4.02 4.72
CA TYR A 53 10.38 -3.06 4.62
C TYR A 53 10.13 -2.59 3.19
N LEU A 54 11.18 -2.19 2.48
CA LEU A 54 11.07 -1.71 1.09
C LEU A 54 10.69 -2.84 0.13
N ALA A 55 11.19 -4.05 0.33
CA ALA A 55 10.87 -5.21 -0.50
C ALA A 55 9.38 -5.56 -0.40
N VAL A 56 8.81 -5.55 0.81
CA VAL A 56 7.38 -5.79 1.03
C VAL A 56 6.53 -4.68 0.42
N ILE A 57 6.94 -3.41 0.56
CA ILE A 57 6.27 -2.27 -0.10
C ILE A 57 6.27 -2.44 -1.63
N TRP A 58 7.41 -2.81 -2.22
CA TRP A 58 7.51 -3.08 -3.65
C TRP A 58 6.60 -4.22 -4.10
N ALA A 59 6.54 -5.31 -3.33
CA ALA A 59 5.64 -6.42 -3.61
C ALA A 59 4.16 -5.98 -3.59
N MET A 60 3.76 -5.19 -2.58
CA MET A 60 2.40 -4.63 -2.51
C MET A 60 2.06 -3.76 -3.71
N LEU A 61 2.97 -2.86 -4.12
CA LEU A 61 2.79 -1.99 -5.28
C LEU A 61 2.66 -2.80 -6.57
N LEU A 62 3.46 -3.86 -6.72
CA LEU A 62 3.41 -4.75 -7.88
C LEU A 62 2.08 -5.51 -7.95
N ILE A 63 1.62 -6.09 -6.84
CA ILE A 63 0.32 -6.78 -6.77
C ILE A 63 -0.82 -5.80 -7.12
N MET A 64 -0.79 -4.59 -6.56
CA MET A 64 -1.78 -3.56 -6.86
C MET A 64 -1.72 -3.11 -8.32
N TYR A 65 -0.53 -2.95 -8.90
CA TYR A 65 -0.36 -2.59 -10.30
C TYR A 65 -0.92 -3.67 -11.25
N ILE A 66 -0.61 -4.94 -11.01
CA ILE A 66 -1.14 -6.06 -11.80
C ILE A 66 -2.67 -6.08 -11.76
N SER A 67 -3.25 -5.81 -10.59
CA SER A 67 -4.70 -5.80 -10.39
C SER A 67 -5.44 -4.79 -11.27
N LEU A 68 -4.81 -3.64 -11.54
CA LEU A 68 -5.36 -2.58 -12.38
C LEU A 68 -5.14 -2.87 -13.87
N ARG A 69 -4.04 -3.54 -14.21
CA ARG A 69 -3.68 -3.85 -15.60
C ARG A 69 -4.53 -4.99 -16.17
N LEU A 70 -4.87 -5.98 -15.36
CA LEU A 70 -5.66 -7.14 -15.79
C LEU A 70 -7.16 -6.87 -15.65
N ARG A 71 -7.89 -6.85 -16.78
CA ARG A 71 -9.35 -6.69 -16.80
C ARG A 71 -10.10 -7.64 -15.84
N PRO A 72 -9.72 -8.94 -15.73
CA PRO A 72 -10.39 -9.86 -14.82
C PRO A 72 -10.23 -9.44 -13.34
N CYS A 73 -9.03 -9.03 -12.93
CA CYS A 73 -8.76 -8.58 -11.56
C CYS A 73 -9.53 -7.31 -11.20
N ARG A 74 -9.70 -6.37 -12.17
CA ARG A 74 -10.49 -5.15 -11.95
C ARG A 74 -11.93 -5.41 -11.53
N ARG A 75 -12.50 -6.57 -11.89
CA ARG A 75 -13.88 -6.94 -11.51
C ARG A 75 -14.10 -6.97 -10.00
N LEU A 76 -13.06 -7.29 -9.22
CA LEU A 76 -13.15 -7.31 -7.75
C LEU A 76 -13.43 -5.92 -7.17
N TYR A 77 -12.90 -4.86 -7.80
CA TYR A 77 -13.13 -3.49 -7.37
C TYR A 77 -14.55 -3.00 -7.69
N PHE A 78 -15.30 -3.67 -8.57
CA PHE A 78 -16.73 -3.36 -8.73
C PHE A 78 -17.56 -3.90 -7.55
N ILE A 79 -17.15 -5.03 -6.97
CA ILE A 79 -17.84 -5.62 -5.82
C ILE A 79 -17.57 -4.77 -4.57
N PHE A 80 -16.34 -4.26 -4.42
CA PHE A 80 -15.94 -3.37 -3.34
C PHE A 80 -15.26 -2.10 -3.87
N PRO A 81 -16.03 -1.06 -4.27
CA PRO A 81 -15.50 0.16 -4.87
C PRO A 81 -14.49 0.91 -3.98
N SER A 82 -14.72 0.91 -2.67
CA SER A 82 -13.83 1.57 -1.71
C SER A 82 -12.53 0.79 -1.46
N LEU A 83 -12.43 -0.47 -1.86
CA LEU A 83 -11.27 -1.33 -1.58
C LEU A 83 -9.99 -0.78 -2.20
N TYR A 84 -10.07 -0.32 -3.46
CA TYR A 84 -8.92 0.22 -4.17
C TYR A 84 -8.37 1.47 -3.49
N GLU A 85 -9.23 2.45 -3.21
CA GLU A 85 -8.83 3.70 -2.55
C GLU A 85 -8.31 3.46 -1.13
N THR A 86 -8.92 2.53 -0.40
CA THR A 86 -8.48 2.15 0.95
C THR A 86 -7.10 1.49 0.92
N LEU A 87 -6.87 0.54 0.01
CA LEU A 87 -5.57 -0.09 -0.18
C LEU A 87 -4.51 0.92 -0.61
N LYS A 88 -4.85 1.82 -1.54
CA LYS A 88 -3.95 2.90 -1.96
C LYS A 88 -3.57 3.80 -0.77
N PHE A 89 -4.53 4.19 0.06
CA PHE A 89 -4.29 4.94 1.29
C PHE A 89 -3.32 4.21 2.23
N LEU A 90 -3.58 2.93 2.51
CA LEU A 90 -2.76 2.12 3.41
C LEU A 90 -1.36 1.88 2.86
N ILE A 91 -1.21 1.61 1.56
CA ILE A 91 0.09 1.40 0.92
C ILE A 91 0.91 2.69 0.97
N ILE A 92 0.30 3.86 0.73
CA ILE A 92 0.98 5.15 0.87
C ILE A 92 1.44 5.36 2.31
N ALA A 93 0.61 5.04 3.30
CA ALA A 93 1.02 5.11 4.70
C ALA A 93 2.23 4.21 4.99
N ASN A 94 2.19 2.96 4.49
CA ASN A 94 3.29 2.00 4.59
C ASN A 94 4.56 2.51 3.92
N MET A 95 4.47 3.23 2.78
CA MET A 95 5.65 3.81 2.13
C MET A 95 6.37 4.81 3.04
N PHE A 96 5.64 5.78 3.60
CA PHE A 96 6.25 6.79 4.46
C PHE A 96 6.80 6.19 5.76
N ILE A 97 6.01 5.32 6.41
CA ILE A 97 6.44 4.66 7.65
C ILE A 97 7.66 3.77 7.37
N GLY A 98 7.61 2.96 6.32
CA GLY A 98 8.68 2.03 5.98
C GLY A 98 9.98 2.71 5.59
N ILE A 99 9.93 3.76 4.79
CA ILE A 99 11.12 4.57 4.47
C ILE A 99 11.68 5.20 5.75
N GLY A 100 10.82 5.71 6.64
CA GLY A 100 11.24 6.27 7.91
C GLY A 100 11.95 5.23 8.80
N VAL A 101 11.40 4.02 8.92
CA VAL A 101 12.00 2.94 9.71
C VAL A 101 13.33 2.49 9.10
N GLU A 102 13.44 2.41 7.77
CA GLU A 102 14.69 2.03 7.10
C GLU A 102 15.80 3.06 7.37
N ILE A 103 15.49 4.36 7.27
CA ILE A 103 16.44 5.43 7.60
C ILE A 103 16.86 5.35 9.07
N LEU A 104 15.90 5.12 9.98
CA LEU A 104 16.19 4.94 11.39
C LEU A 104 17.12 3.74 11.62
N ASN A 105 16.83 2.61 10.97
CA ASN A 105 17.62 1.40 11.04
C ASN A 105 19.06 1.65 10.59
N TRP A 106 19.26 2.31 9.43
CA TRP A 106 20.60 2.67 8.94
C TRP A 106 21.34 3.63 9.87
N SER A 107 20.61 4.56 10.48
CA SER A 107 21.18 5.52 11.42
C SER A 107 21.69 4.88 12.71
N TYR A 108 21.21 3.68 13.05
CA TYR A 108 21.59 2.91 14.23
C TYR A 108 22.66 1.83 13.95
N ILE A 109 23.10 1.66 12.69
CA ILE A 109 24.23 0.76 12.34
C ILE A 109 25.53 1.24 13.02
N GLU A 110 25.76 2.54 13.03
CA GLU A 110 26.90 3.14 13.73
C GLU A 110 26.44 3.76 15.05
N LEU A 111 27.13 3.47 16.14
CA LEU A 111 26.74 3.86 17.52
C LEU A 111 26.98 5.34 17.85
N THR A 112 27.07 6.24 16.87
CA THR A 112 27.29 7.67 17.11
C THR A 112 25.99 8.39 17.49
N THR A 113 26.03 9.19 18.56
CA THR A 113 24.85 9.90 19.10
C THR A 113 24.20 10.81 18.05
N THR A 114 25.00 11.51 17.24
CA THR A 114 24.50 12.43 16.21
C THR A 114 23.67 11.69 15.15
N ARG A 115 24.10 10.52 14.70
CA ARG A 115 23.34 9.73 13.71
C ARG A 115 22.02 9.23 14.27
N LYS A 116 22.00 8.74 15.51
CA LYS A 116 20.76 8.31 16.17
C LYS A 116 19.72 9.42 16.24
N VAL A 117 20.13 10.63 16.61
CA VAL A 117 19.24 11.81 16.65
C VAL A 117 18.70 12.14 15.25
N ILE A 118 19.55 12.12 14.23
CA ILE A 118 19.14 12.33 12.83
C ILE A 118 18.15 11.27 12.37
N GLY A 119 18.37 10.00 12.73
CA GLY A 119 17.47 8.89 12.41
C GLY A 119 16.09 9.07 13.02
N ILE A 120 16.01 9.38 14.33
CA ILE A 120 14.74 9.64 15.02
C ILE A 120 14.03 10.84 14.39
N PHE A 121 14.75 11.94 14.14
CA PHE A 121 14.16 13.13 13.53
C PHE A 121 13.62 12.85 12.13
N SER A 122 14.37 12.08 11.32
CA SER A 122 13.95 11.67 9.98
C SER A 122 12.70 10.79 10.01
N PHE A 123 12.61 9.86 10.97
CA PHE A 123 11.42 9.04 11.16
C PHE A 123 10.19 9.88 11.51
N ILE A 124 10.32 10.80 12.48
CA ILE A 124 9.24 11.73 12.85
C ILE A 124 8.82 12.58 11.65
N LEU A 125 9.79 13.11 10.90
CA LEU A 125 9.52 13.89 9.70
C LEU A 125 8.70 13.09 8.67
N MET A 126 9.01 11.82 8.45
CA MET A 126 8.24 10.96 7.53
C MET A 126 6.79 10.75 7.99
N LEU A 127 6.54 10.60 9.29
CA LEU A 127 5.18 10.52 9.83
C LEU A 127 4.39 11.81 9.60
N VAL A 128 5.04 12.97 9.78
CA VAL A 128 4.43 14.28 9.51
C VAL A 128 4.14 14.45 8.01
N LEU A 129 5.11 14.11 7.16
CA LEU A 129 4.96 14.20 5.70
C LEU A 129 3.82 13.30 5.20
N TRP A 130 3.67 12.09 5.74
CA TRP A 130 2.54 11.22 5.43
C TRP A 130 1.20 11.91 5.74
N ARG A 131 1.05 12.46 6.94
CA ARG A 131 -0.19 13.15 7.36
C ARG A 131 -0.49 14.32 6.43
N VAL A 132 0.50 15.17 6.14
CA VAL A 132 0.35 16.31 5.24
C VAL A 132 -0.05 15.85 3.84
N PHE A 133 0.62 14.82 3.31
CA PHE A 133 0.35 14.27 1.99
C PHE A 133 -1.10 13.76 1.89
N VAL A 134 -1.52 12.95 2.85
CA VAL A 134 -2.90 12.41 2.92
C VAL A 134 -3.91 13.55 3.00
N SER A 135 -3.71 14.52 3.90
CA SER A 135 -4.62 15.64 4.07
C SER A 135 -4.76 16.47 2.79
N ILE A 136 -3.67 16.71 2.05
CA ILE A 136 -3.73 17.46 0.79
C ILE A 136 -4.40 16.63 -0.31
N TYR A 137 -4.03 15.36 -0.45
CA TYR A 137 -4.52 14.49 -1.50
C TYR A 137 -6.02 14.20 -1.35
N TYR A 138 -6.43 13.74 -0.17
CA TYR A 138 -7.82 13.36 0.10
C TYR A 138 -8.74 14.55 0.40
N ARG A 139 -8.21 15.75 0.63
CA ARG A 139 -9.03 16.98 0.57
C ARG A 139 -9.53 17.26 -0.85
N LYS A 140 -8.70 17.01 -1.88
CA LYS A 140 -9.08 17.19 -3.29
C LYS A 140 -9.93 16.04 -3.82
N LYS A 141 -9.68 14.81 -3.35
CA LYS A 141 -10.39 13.59 -3.75
C LYS A 141 -10.80 12.79 -2.52
N PRO A 142 -11.90 13.16 -1.84
CA PRO A 142 -12.31 12.46 -0.63
C PRO A 142 -12.77 11.04 -0.96
N ILE A 143 -12.33 10.08 -0.14
CA ILE A 143 -12.64 8.65 -0.30
C ILE A 143 -14.15 8.42 -0.40
N SER A 144 -14.94 9.18 0.36
CA SER A 144 -16.40 9.11 0.37
C SER A 144 -17.09 9.56 -0.92
N LYS A 145 -16.50 10.49 -1.70
CA LYS A 145 -17.07 10.91 -2.99
C LYS A 145 -16.75 9.93 -4.11
N ILE A 146 -15.60 9.25 -4.02
CA ILE A 146 -15.23 8.21 -4.98
C ILE A 146 -16.23 7.04 -4.94
N MET A 147 -16.79 6.76 -3.76
CA MET A 147 -17.91 5.83 -3.57
C MET A 147 -19.16 6.16 -4.41
N LEU A 148 -19.33 7.41 -4.86
CA LEU A 148 -20.49 7.87 -5.63
C LEU A 148 -20.16 8.14 -7.12
N GLU A 149 -18.93 8.50 -7.46
CA GLU A 149 -18.52 8.84 -8.83
C GLU A 149 -17.95 7.67 -9.66
N ASP A 150 -17.45 6.60 -9.01
CA ASP A 150 -16.77 5.51 -9.73
C ASP A 150 -17.70 4.51 -10.42
N GLU A 151 -19.02 4.51 -10.12
CA GLU A 151 -19.99 3.81 -10.96
C GLU A 151 -19.99 4.37 -12.40
N GLU A 152 -19.84 5.69 -12.57
CA GLU A 152 -19.88 6.32 -13.90
C GLU A 152 -18.56 6.18 -14.68
N LYS A 153 -17.39 6.37 -14.04
CA LYS A 153 -16.10 6.34 -14.75
C LYS A 153 -15.64 4.93 -15.13
N MET A 154 -15.93 3.92 -14.31
CA MET A 154 -15.64 2.53 -14.65
C MET A 154 -16.60 1.96 -15.71
N GLN A 155 -17.82 2.50 -15.82
CA GLN A 155 -18.74 2.20 -16.93
C GLN A 155 -18.26 2.80 -18.25
N ASN A 156 -17.74 4.03 -18.25
CA ASN A 156 -17.28 4.69 -19.48
C ASN A 156 -16.03 4.03 -20.09
N TYR A 157 -15.10 3.52 -19.27
CA TYR A 157 -13.92 2.78 -19.78
C TYR A 157 -14.27 1.47 -20.51
N ASN A 158 -15.48 0.92 -20.30
CA ASN A 158 -15.96 -0.26 -21.00
C ASN A 158 -16.83 0.09 -22.22
N LYS A 159 -17.49 1.26 -22.25
CA LYS A 159 -18.20 1.75 -23.45
C LYS A 159 -17.24 2.09 -24.60
N GLU A 160 -16.03 2.52 -24.29
CA GLU A 160 -14.99 2.75 -25.31
C GLU A 160 -14.35 1.45 -25.85
N LEU A 161 -14.71 0.30 -25.28
CA LEU A 161 -14.13 -1.01 -25.59
C LEU A 161 -15.18 -2.06 -25.99
N SER A 162 -16.44 -1.65 -26.14
CA SER A 162 -17.56 -2.44 -26.66
C SER A 162 -17.80 -2.16 -28.14
#